data_AF-A0A838T3K4-F1
#
_entry.id   AF-A0A838T3K4-F1
#
_cell.length_a   1.000
_cell.length_b   1.000
_cell.length_c   1.000
_cell.angle_alpha   90.00
_cell.angle_beta   90.00
_cell.angle_gamma   90.00
#
_symmetry.space_group_name_H-M   'P 1'
#
loop_
_entity.id
_entity.type
_entity.pdbx_description
1 polymer ?
#
loop_
_entity_poly.entity_id
_entity_poly.type
_entity_poly.pdbx_seq_one_letter_code
_entity_poly.pdbx_strand_id
1 'polypeptide(L)'
;MKKLIVIAIAFTFAFAAQAQNNPSMPSSTKSDMHDCVMMKDGKMMMMKDGKMMTMDKDMTMENGTMVMTDGHYMKKGGEKMMLKNGECVTMEGTMMMADKDMDMNMHNCVMMKDGKMVMMRDGKMMTMEKDMTMENGTMVMTDGHYMKKGGEKMMLKNGECVTMEGKMMMADKDMDMDMHNCVMMKDGKMMMMKDGKMMMMEKDMTMKNGTVVMTDGHYMKKGGEKMMLKEGECVNMSGNMKMMDEDDMNK
;
A
#
# COMPACT_ATOMS: atom_id res chain seq x y z
N MET A 1 -83.09 -15.74 -9.92
CA MET A 1 -83.34 -16.69 -11.02
C MET A 1 -82.10 -16.77 -11.90
N LYS A 2 -81.67 -17.98 -12.19
CA LYS A 2 -80.42 -18.37 -12.90
C LYS A 2 -80.38 -17.79 -14.33
N LYS A 3 -79.20 -17.38 -14.83
CA LYS A 3 -78.64 -17.87 -16.11
C LYS A 3 -77.10 -17.83 -16.08
N LEU A 4 -76.52 -18.99 -16.37
CA LEU A 4 -75.11 -19.26 -16.62
C LEU A 4 -74.67 -18.68 -17.97
N ILE A 5 -73.46 -18.16 -18.04
CA ILE A 5 -72.64 -18.21 -19.26
C ILE A 5 -71.25 -18.74 -18.86
N VAL A 6 -70.95 -19.92 -19.39
CA VAL A 6 -69.65 -20.59 -19.34
C VAL A 6 -68.87 -20.11 -20.55
N ILE A 7 -67.67 -19.56 -20.36
CA ILE A 7 -66.66 -19.47 -21.40
C ILE A 7 -65.36 -20.03 -20.81
N ALA A 8 -65.00 -21.22 -21.31
CA ALA A 8 -63.72 -21.85 -21.09
C ALA A 8 -62.73 -21.28 -22.11
N ILE A 9 -61.60 -20.73 -21.65
CA ILE A 9 -60.43 -20.48 -22.51
C ILE A 9 -59.19 -21.00 -21.80
N ALA A 10 -58.40 -21.71 -22.60
CA ALA A 10 -57.40 -22.69 -22.25
C ALA A 10 -56.21 -22.15 -21.45
N PHE A 11 -55.74 -22.99 -20.54
CA PHE A 11 -54.43 -22.91 -19.90
C PHE A 11 -53.33 -23.12 -20.97
N THR A 12 -52.53 -22.08 -21.21
CA THR A 12 -51.18 -22.25 -21.75
C THR A 12 -50.18 -21.89 -20.67
N PHE A 13 -49.50 -22.91 -20.15
CA PHE A 13 -48.32 -22.78 -19.31
C PHE A 13 -47.18 -22.19 -20.16
N ALA A 14 -46.73 -21.00 -19.81
CA ALA A 14 -45.42 -20.50 -20.22
C ALA A 14 -44.59 -20.25 -18.95
N PHE A 15 -43.65 -21.17 -18.69
CA PHE A 15 -42.56 -20.95 -17.75
C PHE A 15 -41.69 -19.81 -18.30
N ALA A 16 -41.82 -18.61 -17.76
CA ALA A 16 -40.80 -17.58 -17.93
C ALA A 16 -39.75 -17.79 -16.84
N ALA A 17 -38.61 -18.37 -17.22
CA ALA A 17 -37.42 -18.42 -16.40
C ALA A 17 -37.01 -16.99 -16.01
N GLN A 18 -36.96 -16.70 -14.71
CA GLN A 18 -36.36 -15.49 -14.19
C GLN A 18 -34.83 -15.64 -14.31
N ALA A 19 -34.27 -15.11 -15.39
CA ALA A 19 -32.85 -14.76 -15.40
C ALA A 19 -32.70 -13.43 -14.66
N GLN A 20 -32.03 -13.46 -13.51
CA GLN A 20 -31.61 -12.25 -12.80
C GLN A 20 -30.57 -11.55 -13.66
N ASN A 21 -30.99 -10.45 -14.30
CA ASN A 21 -30.09 -9.55 -15.00
C ASN A 21 -29.29 -8.80 -13.94
N ASN A 22 -28.15 -9.37 -13.58
CA ASN A 22 -27.17 -8.75 -12.70
C ASN A 22 -26.68 -7.46 -13.40
N PRO A 23 -26.82 -6.25 -12.83
CA PRO A 23 -26.21 -5.08 -13.40
C PRO A 23 -24.69 -5.30 -13.39
N SER A 24 -24.13 -5.38 -14.60
CA SER A 24 -22.69 -5.42 -14.83
C SER A 24 -22.04 -4.31 -14.04
N MET A 25 -21.18 -4.69 -13.08
CA MET A 25 -20.27 -3.74 -12.44
C MET A 25 -19.53 -2.97 -13.53
N PRO A 26 -19.40 -1.63 -13.42
CA PRO A 26 -18.55 -0.89 -14.33
C PRO A 26 -17.13 -1.44 -14.17
N SER A 27 -16.62 -1.99 -15.26
CA SER A 27 -15.23 -2.41 -15.41
C SER A 27 -14.36 -1.28 -14.86
N SER A 28 -13.73 -1.57 -13.73
CA SER A 28 -12.65 -0.82 -13.13
C SER A 28 -11.67 -0.33 -14.19
N THR A 29 -11.29 0.94 -14.07
CA THR A 29 -9.97 1.49 -14.40
C THR A 29 -9.01 0.45 -14.97
N LYS A 30 -8.62 0.59 -16.26
CA LYS A 30 -7.45 -0.12 -16.80
C LYS A 30 -6.30 0.11 -15.82
N SER A 31 -5.91 -0.92 -15.09
CA SER A 31 -4.66 -0.89 -14.36
C SER A 31 -3.57 -0.90 -15.43
N ASP A 32 -2.74 0.14 -15.48
CA ASP A 32 -1.52 0.17 -16.28
C ASP A 32 -0.47 -0.80 -15.70
N MET A 33 -0.86 -2.06 -15.47
CA MET A 33 0.07 -3.09 -15.06
C MET A 33 0.80 -3.57 -16.31
N HIS A 34 2.09 -3.26 -16.37
CA HIS A 34 2.99 -3.74 -17.40
C HIS A 34 3.11 -5.27 -17.37
N ASP A 35 3.37 -5.87 -18.52
CA ASP A 35 3.64 -7.30 -18.65
C ASP A 35 4.82 -7.70 -17.74
N CYS A 36 4.59 -8.69 -16.89
CA CYS A 36 5.57 -9.17 -15.92
C CYS A 36 5.34 -10.64 -15.55
N VAL A 37 6.34 -11.22 -14.89
CA VAL A 37 6.27 -12.50 -14.21
C VAL A 37 6.40 -12.24 -12.72
N MET A 38 5.49 -12.74 -11.89
CA MET A 38 5.45 -12.45 -10.46
C MET A 38 5.25 -13.71 -9.61
N MET A 39 5.75 -13.67 -8.39
CA MET A 39 5.47 -14.69 -7.37
C MET A 39 4.25 -14.23 -6.56
N LYS A 40 3.18 -15.02 -6.54
CA LYS A 40 1.92 -14.70 -5.85
C LYS A 40 1.41 -15.93 -5.12
N ASP A 41 1.19 -15.79 -3.81
CA ASP A 41 0.68 -16.87 -2.96
C ASP A 41 1.48 -18.18 -3.10
N GLY A 42 2.81 -18.07 -3.25
CA GLY A 42 3.72 -19.20 -3.43
C GLY A 42 3.74 -19.78 -4.84
N LYS A 43 3.08 -19.15 -5.82
CA LYS A 43 2.98 -19.62 -7.20
C LYS A 43 3.51 -18.58 -8.18
N MET A 44 4.21 -19.06 -9.20
CA MET A 44 4.64 -18.22 -10.31
C MET A 44 3.46 -17.91 -11.23
N MET A 45 3.23 -16.63 -11.45
CA MET A 45 2.19 -16.07 -12.30
C MET A 45 2.83 -15.19 -13.38
N MET A 46 2.18 -15.11 -14.53
CA MET A 46 2.49 -14.18 -15.60
C MET A 46 1.32 -13.23 -15.78
N MET A 47 1.61 -11.94 -15.81
CA MET A 47 0.70 -10.92 -16.30
C MET A 47 1.08 -10.57 -17.73
N LYS A 48 0.14 -10.79 -18.65
CA LYS A 48 0.31 -10.47 -20.07
C LYS A 48 -0.98 -9.90 -20.63
N ASP A 49 -0.91 -8.74 -21.28
CA ASP A 49 -2.09 -8.07 -21.84
C ASP A 49 -3.20 -7.85 -20.80
N GLY A 50 -2.80 -7.53 -19.56
CA GLY A 50 -3.70 -7.35 -18.42
C GLY A 50 -4.35 -8.63 -17.88
N LYS A 51 -3.96 -9.81 -18.38
CA LYS A 51 -4.45 -11.11 -17.90
C LYS A 51 -3.39 -11.80 -17.05
N MET A 52 -3.81 -12.24 -15.87
CA MET A 52 -2.98 -13.06 -14.99
C MET A 52 -3.20 -14.55 -15.29
N MET A 53 -2.13 -15.28 -15.55
CA MET A 53 -2.12 -16.72 -15.81
C MET A 53 -0.98 -17.39 -15.03
N THR A 54 -1.08 -18.69 -14.75
CA THR A 54 0.01 -19.43 -14.13
C THR A 54 1.20 -19.53 -15.08
N MET A 55 2.41 -19.37 -14.57
CA MET A 55 3.63 -19.60 -15.33
C MET A 55 4.01 -21.08 -15.23
N ASP A 56 3.93 -21.79 -16.35
CA ASP A 56 4.16 -23.24 -16.45
C ASP A 56 5.51 -23.60 -17.10
N LYS A 57 6.26 -22.60 -17.57
CA LYS A 57 7.58 -22.76 -18.18
C LYS A 57 8.51 -21.66 -17.75
N ASP A 58 9.78 -22.01 -17.58
CA ASP A 58 10.86 -21.05 -17.37
C ASP A 58 10.92 -20.06 -18.53
N MET A 59 11.29 -18.81 -18.21
CA MET A 59 11.30 -17.71 -19.16
C MET A 59 12.62 -16.95 -19.09
N THR A 60 13.19 -16.66 -20.25
CA THR A 60 14.35 -15.77 -20.37
C THR A 60 13.87 -14.43 -20.93
N MET A 61 14.10 -13.36 -20.17
CA MET A 61 13.79 -11.98 -20.51
C MET A 61 14.78 -11.43 -21.55
N GLU A 62 14.46 -10.29 -22.15
CA GLU A 62 15.29 -9.68 -23.21
C GLU A 62 16.73 -9.38 -22.76
N ASN A 63 16.92 -8.97 -21.50
CA ASN A 63 18.25 -8.69 -20.95
C ASN A 63 19.05 -9.95 -20.55
N GLY A 64 18.50 -11.15 -20.80
CA GLY A 64 19.10 -12.44 -20.43
C GLY A 64 18.84 -12.88 -18.99
N THR A 65 17.98 -12.18 -18.25
CA THR A 65 17.49 -12.66 -16.94
C THR A 65 16.58 -13.87 -17.15
N MET A 66 16.89 -14.98 -16.50
CA MET A 66 16.05 -16.19 -16.51
C MET A 66 15.20 -16.23 -15.24
N VAL A 67 13.91 -16.47 -15.37
CA VAL A 67 12.96 -16.68 -14.27
C VAL A 67 12.40 -18.10 -14.40
N MET A 68 12.47 -18.87 -13.32
CA MET A 68 12.08 -20.27 -13.27
C MET A 68 10.69 -20.44 -12.64
N THR A 69 10.00 -21.52 -12.99
CA THR A 69 8.67 -21.85 -12.41
C THR A 69 8.71 -22.15 -10.92
N ASP A 70 9.89 -22.49 -10.39
CA ASP A 70 10.11 -22.76 -8.96
C ASP A 70 10.28 -21.49 -8.11
N GLY A 71 10.17 -20.31 -8.72
CA GLY A 71 10.33 -19.01 -8.05
C GLY A 71 11.75 -18.45 -8.11
N HIS A 72 12.74 -19.21 -8.57
CA HIS A 72 14.08 -18.66 -8.69
C HIS A 72 14.24 -17.77 -9.93
N TYR A 73 15.21 -16.86 -9.88
CA TYR A 73 15.65 -16.10 -11.04
C TYR A 73 17.16 -15.90 -11.05
N MET A 74 17.72 -15.67 -12.22
CA MET A 74 19.16 -15.49 -12.44
C MET A 74 19.38 -14.40 -13.48
N LYS A 75 20.10 -13.34 -13.11
CA LYS A 75 20.58 -12.33 -14.07
C LYS A 75 21.68 -12.96 -14.94
N LYS A 76 21.90 -12.44 -16.16
CA LYS A 76 22.93 -12.94 -17.07
C LYS A 76 24.30 -13.05 -16.37
N GLY A 77 24.77 -14.27 -16.13
CA GLY A 77 26.05 -14.56 -15.45
C GLY A 77 26.07 -14.33 -13.92
N GLY A 78 24.91 -14.09 -13.31
CA GLY A 78 24.76 -13.85 -11.87
C GLY A 78 24.41 -15.11 -11.06
N GLU A 79 24.28 -14.93 -9.76
CA GLU A 79 23.85 -15.98 -8.83
C GLU A 79 22.34 -16.25 -8.95
N LYS A 80 21.93 -17.49 -8.61
CA LYS A 80 20.53 -17.90 -8.52
C LYS A 80 19.91 -17.27 -7.26
N MET A 81 18.89 -16.46 -7.44
CA MET A 81 18.13 -15.79 -6.38
C MET A 81 16.69 -16.32 -6.34
N MET A 82 15.95 -16.07 -5.25
CA MET A 82 14.56 -16.51 -5.08
C MET A 82 13.62 -15.31 -5.05
N LEU A 83 12.55 -15.34 -5.83
CA LEU A 83 11.47 -14.35 -5.77
C LEU A 83 10.65 -14.53 -4.49
N LYS A 84 10.39 -13.41 -3.81
CA LYS A 84 9.45 -13.34 -2.68
C LYS A 84 8.04 -13.12 -3.20
N ASN A 85 7.03 -13.56 -2.45
CA ASN A 85 5.63 -13.22 -2.76
C ASN A 85 5.47 -11.70 -2.89
N GLY A 86 4.85 -11.26 -3.98
CA GLY A 86 4.72 -9.86 -4.35
C GLY A 86 5.84 -9.35 -5.26
N GLU A 87 6.98 -10.02 -5.39
CA GLU A 87 8.02 -9.60 -6.34
C GLU A 87 7.65 -9.98 -7.79
N CYS A 88 8.01 -9.12 -8.73
CA CYS A 88 7.84 -9.37 -10.15
C CYS A 88 9.06 -8.98 -10.97
N VAL A 89 9.16 -9.54 -12.16
CA VAL A 89 10.19 -9.30 -13.17
C VAL A 89 9.47 -8.88 -14.45
N THR A 90 9.72 -7.67 -14.95
CA THR A 90 9.20 -7.22 -16.25
C THR A 90 9.76 -8.08 -17.38
N MET A 91 9.12 -8.01 -18.55
CA MET A 91 9.66 -8.65 -19.76
C MET A 91 11.02 -8.09 -20.22
N GLU A 92 11.38 -6.87 -19.80
CA GLU A 92 12.73 -6.29 -19.99
C GLU A 92 13.77 -6.91 -19.02
N GLY A 93 13.33 -7.72 -18.06
CA GLY A 93 14.16 -8.30 -17.01
C GLY A 93 14.48 -7.35 -15.85
N THR A 94 13.63 -6.33 -15.63
CA THR A 94 13.72 -5.41 -14.49
C THR A 94 12.86 -5.94 -13.35
N MET A 95 13.41 -6.01 -12.14
CA MET A 95 12.65 -6.39 -10.94
C MET A 95 11.77 -5.21 -10.49
N MET A 96 10.47 -5.45 -10.27
CA MET A 96 9.57 -4.51 -9.60
C MET A 96 8.92 -5.20 -8.39
N MET A 97 8.61 -4.44 -7.35
CA MET A 97 7.80 -4.92 -6.23
C MET A 97 6.33 -4.66 -6.56
N ALA A 98 5.50 -5.69 -6.56
CA ALA A 98 4.04 -5.58 -6.51
C ALA A 98 3.60 -5.75 -5.04
N ASP A 99 4.11 -4.90 -4.16
CA ASP A 99 3.52 -4.81 -2.83
C ASP A 99 2.22 -4.01 -2.97
N LYS A 100 1.12 -4.56 -2.47
CA LYS A 100 -0.21 -3.92 -2.57
C LYS A 100 -0.32 -2.65 -1.73
N ASP A 101 0.68 -2.41 -0.89
CA ASP A 101 0.70 -1.32 0.09
C ASP A 101 1.74 -0.23 -0.24
N MET A 102 2.59 -0.44 -1.26
CA MET A 102 3.35 0.67 -1.84
C MET A 102 2.50 1.34 -2.92
N ASP A 103 1.76 2.37 -2.52
CA ASP A 103 1.17 3.36 -3.43
C ASP A 103 2.25 3.80 -4.45
N MET A 104 2.13 3.32 -5.69
CA MET A 104 3.07 3.53 -6.80
C MET A 104 3.10 4.98 -7.32
N ASN A 105 2.68 5.94 -6.51
CA ASN A 105 2.84 7.37 -6.74
C ASN A 105 4.22 7.91 -6.33
N MET A 106 5.17 7.05 -5.92
CA MET A 106 6.57 7.45 -5.74
C MET A 106 7.27 7.63 -7.11
N HIS A 107 6.92 8.72 -7.79
CA HIS A 107 7.70 9.22 -8.92
C HIS A 107 8.99 9.83 -8.38
N ASN A 108 10.03 9.00 -8.29
CA ASN A 108 11.41 9.39 -8.05
C ASN A 108 11.81 9.58 -6.57
N CYS A 109 12.54 8.61 -6.04
CA CYS A 109 13.15 8.66 -4.72
C CYS A 109 14.48 7.92 -4.69
N VAL A 110 15.25 8.13 -3.62
CA VAL A 110 16.43 7.33 -3.29
C VAL A 110 16.14 6.57 -2.00
N MET A 111 16.32 5.26 -1.99
CA MET A 111 15.99 4.36 -0.90
C MET A 111 17.22 3.57 -0.47
N MET A 112 17.32 3.28 0.82
CA MET A 112 18.25 2.29 1.34
C MET A 112 17.56 0.92 1.31
N LYS A 113 18.07 -0.03 0.52
CA LYS A 113 17.52 -1.38 0.37
C LYS A 113 18.60 -2.45 0.54
N ASP A 114 18.42 -3.34 1.52
CA ASP A 114 19.32 -4.42 1.88
C ASP A 114 20.77 -3.95 2.05
N GLY A 115 20.94 -2.79 2.71
CA GLY A 115 22.24 -2.16 2.94
C GLY A 115 22.83 -1.44 1.72
N LYS A 116 22.08 -1.33 0.62
CA LYS A 116 22.51 -0.67 -0.62
C LYS A 116 21.60 0.49 -0.97
N MET A 117 22.20 1.59 -1.42
CA MET A 117 21.45 2.73 -1.92
C MET A 117 20.93 2.46 -3.33
N VAL A 118 19.63 2.63 -3.53
CA VAL A 118 18.94 2.48 -4.81
C VAL A 118 18.14 3.72 -5.14
N MET A 119 18.23 4.19 -6.37
CA MET A 119 17.41 5.26 -6.91
C MET A 119 16.26 4.65 -7.69
N MET A 120 15.03 5.01 -7.34
CA MET A 120 13.87 4.81 -8.19
C MET A 120 13.74 6.03 -9.09
N ARG A 121 13.70 5.83 -10.40
CA ARG A 121 13.45 6.89 -11.39
C ARG A 121 12.55 6.35 -12.49
N ASP A 122 11.43 7.01 -12.74
CA ASP A 122 10.45 6.60 -13.76
C ASP A 122 10.06 5.11 -13.64
N GLY A 123 9.82 4.65 -12.40
CA GLY A 123 9.49 3.26 -12.09
C GLY A 123 10.67 2.26 -12.14
N LYS A 124 11.87 2.69 -12.53
CA LYS A 124 13.07 1.85 -12.62
C LYS A 124 13.93 2.01 -11.36
N MET A 125 14.35 0.89 -10.75
CA MET A 125 15.33 0.90 -9.66
C MET A 125 16.75 0.75 -10.20
N MET A 126 17.66 1.64 -9.77
CA MET A 126 19.08 1.64 -10.13
C MET A 126 19.93 1.74 -8.88
N THR A 127 20.94 0.89 -8.72
CA THR A 127 21.89 1.03 -7.60
C THR A 127 22.67 2.34 -7.75
N MET A 128 22.85 3.06 -6.64
CA MET A 128 23.69 4.25 -6.63
C MET A 128 25.16 3.84 -6.51
N GLU A 129 25.96 4.26 -7.50
CA GLU A 129 27.41 4.08 -7.50
C GLU A 129 28.17 5.36 -7.09
N LYS A 130 27.47 6.49 -7.03
CA LYS A 130 28.02 7.79 -6.66
C LYS A 130 27.04 8.55 -5.78
N ASP A 131 27.58 9.36 -4.89
CA ASP A 131 26.80 10.31 -4.09
C ASP A 131 26.03 11.25 -5.01
N MET A 132 24.84 11.63 -4.58
CA MET A 132 23.94 12.50 -5.32
C MET A 132 23.61 13.73 -4.50
N THR A 133 23.68 14.91 -5.12
CA THR A 133 23.11 16.14 -4.58
C THR A 133 21.87 16.51 -5.39
N MET A 134 20.73 16.63 -4.71
CA MET A 134 19.45 17.06 -5.28
C MET A 134 19.45 18.58 -5.51
N GLU A 135 18.54 19.08 -6.34
CA GLU A 135 18.43 20.51 -6.67
C GLU A 135 18.22 21.40 -5.44
N ASN A 136 17.50 20.90 -4.44
CA ASN A 136 17.28 21.62 -3.18
C ASN A 136 18.49 21.65 -2.24
N GLY A 137 19.62 21.02 -2.63
CA GLY A 137 20.85 20.92 -1.84
C GLY A 137 20.87 19.77 -0.84
N THR A 138 19.89 18.86 -0.87
CA THR A 138 19.95 17.61 -0.10
C THR A 138 20.96 16.67 -0.74
N MET A 139 21.92 16.17 0.04
CA MET A 139 22.91 15.20 -0.41
C MET A 139 22.55 13.82 0.12
N VAL A 140 22.60 12.81 -0.73
CA VAL A 140 22.42 11.41 -0.38
C VAL A 140 23.66 10.65 -0.82
N MET A 141 24.31 9.97 0.12
CA MET A 141 25.58 9.27 -0.08
C MET A 141 25.36 7.78 -0.31
N THR A 142 26.26 7.12 -1.04
CA THR A 142 26.17 5.67 -1.31
C THR A 142 26.32 4.80 -0.08
N ASP A 143 26.87 5.35 1.00
CA ASP A 143 27.06 4.67 2.29
C ASP A 143 25.79 4.66 3.16
N GLY A 144 24.68 5.22 2.67
CA GLY A 144 23.41 5.29 3.39
C GLY A 144 23.17 6.60 4.11
N HIS A 145 24.17 7.49 4.22
CA HIS A 145 23.93 8.78 4.86
C HIS A 145 23.19 9.75 3.95
N TYR A 146 22.45 10.68 4.55
CA TYR A 146 21.89 11.82 3.85
C TYR A 146 21.95 13.10 4.69
N MET A 147 21.93 14.25 4.03
CA MET A 147 22.09 15.56 4.66
C MET A 147 21.21 16.57 3.93
N LYS A 148 20.32 17.25 4.67
CA LYS A 148 19.58 18.41 4.12
C LYS A 148 20.54 19.60 3.98
N LYS A 149 20.22 20.55 3.11
CA LYS A 149 21.04 21.76 2.89
C LYS A 149 21.37 22.47 4.23
N GLY A 150 22.63 22.42 4.65
CA GLY A 150 23.11 23.02 5.90
C GLY A 150 22.69 22.31 7.19
N GLY A 151 22.12 21.11 7.09
CA GLY A 151 21.64 20.32 8.23
C GLY A 151 22.65 19.28 8.73
N GLU A 152 22.26 18.54 9.76
CA GLU A 152 23.02 17.42 10.32
C GLU A 152 23.00 16.20 9.38
N LYS A 153 24.08 15.41 9.42
CA LYS A 153 24.22 14.14 8.69
C LYS A 153 23.39 13.06 9.39
N MET A 154 22.46 12.45 8.67
CA MET A 154 21.58 11.39 9.15
C MET A 154 21.87 10.08 8.39
N MET A 155 21.52 8.92 8.95
CA MET A 155 21.72 7.61 8.33
C MET A 155 20.36 7.02 7.94
N LEU A 156 20.22 6.56 6.69
CA LEU A 156 19.01 5.87 6.23
C LEU A 156 19.00 4.42 6.73
N LYS A 157 17.85 3.99 7.25
CA LYS A 157 17.57 2.58 7.57
C LYS A 157 17.05 1.84 6.34
N ASN A 158 17.16 0.51 6.35
CA ASN A 158 16.61 -0.32 5.28
C ASN A 158 15.10 -0.08 5.12
N GLY A 159 14.66 0.21 3.90
CA GLY A 159 13.29 0.63 3.57
C GLY A 159 13.07 2.15 3.59
N GLU A 160 13.91 2.95 4.26
CA GLU A 160 13.75 4.41 4.23
C GLU A 160 14.13 4.97 2.86
N CYS A 161 13.36 5.97 2.41
CA CYS A 161 13.64 6.69 1.18
C CYS A 161 13.58 8.21 1.35
N VAL A 162 14.21 8.90 0.41
CA VAL A 162 14.25 10.36 0.29
C VAL A 162 13.76 10.69 -1.12
N THR A 163 12.64 11.39 -1.23
CA THR A 163 12.15 11.96 -2.50
C THR A 163 13.21 12.85 -3.14
N MET A 164 13.10 13.09 -4.44
CA MET A 164 13.95 14.09 -5.13
C MET A 164 13.73 15.53 -4.63
N GLU A 165 12.65 15.78 -3.89
CA GLU A 165 12.40 17.04 -3.17
C GLU A 165 13.03 17.06 -1.77
N GLY A 166 13.87 16.09 -1.40
CA GLY A 166 14.56 16.00 -0.10
C GLY A 166 13.65 15.68 1.09
N LYS A 167 12.39 15.30 0.83
CA LYS A 167 11.47 14.78 1.85
C LYS A 167 11.74 13.31 2.10
N MET A 168 11.99 12.95 3.35
CA MET A 168 12.12 11.57 3.80
C MET A 168 10.73 10.90 3.88
N MET A 169 10.64 9.66 3.42
CA MET A 169 9.46 8.79 3.54
C MET A 169 9.95 7.39 3.94
N MET A 170 9.25 6.69 4.82
CA MET A 170 9.64 5.33 5.23
C MET A 170 8.86 4.30 4.40
N ALA A 171 9.53 3.26 3.90
CA ALA A 171 8.85 2.03 3.51
C ALA A 171 8.60 1.21 4.77
N ASP A 172 7.36 0.74 4.90
CA ASP A 172 6.81 0.03 6.05
C ASP A 172 7.78 -0.88 6.80
N LYS A 173 8.02 -0.54 8.07
CA LYS A 173 8.04 -1.46 9.23
C LYS A 173 8.38 -0.80 10.56
N ASP A 174 8.90 0.42 10.54
CA ASP A 174 9.15 1.18 11.76
C ASP A 174 8.41 2.51 11.72
N MET A 175 7.09 2.47 11.99
CA MET A 175 6.51 3.53 12.80
C MET A 175 7.06 3.43 14.23
N ASP A 176 8.35 3.70 14.41
CA ASP A 176 8.80 4.27 15.69
C ASP A 176 8.46 5.78 15.66
N MET A 177 7.17 6.06 15.43
CA MET A 177 6.57 7.36 15.66
C MET A 177 5.95 7.32 17.04
N ASP A 178 6.77 7.29 18.08
CA ASP A 178 6.38 7.69 19.44
C ASP A 178 4.92 7.31 19.79
N MET A 179 4.54 6.05 19.47
CA MET A 179 3.20 5.51 19.73
C MET A 179 2.97 5.35 21.24
N HIS A 180 3.92 5.82 22.03
CA HIS A 180 3.75 6.07 23.44
C HIS A 180 2.53 6.94 23.72
N ASN A 181 2.08 7.84 22.83
CA ASN A 181 0.90 8.68 23.14
C ASN A 181 0.00 9.02 21.93
N CYS A 182 -1.18 8.40 21.85
CA CYS A 182 -2.25 8.78 20.93
C CYS A 182 -3.64 8.46 21.48
N VAL A 183 -4.68 8.98 20.83
CA VAL A 183 -6.08 8.57 21.05
C VAL A 183 -6.66 8.01 19.77
N MET A 184 -7.46 6.95 19.86
CA MET A 184 -7.97 6.20 18.72
C MET A 184 -9.39 5.70 18.95
N MET A 185 -10.12 5.45 17.88
CA MET A 185 -11.39 4.72 17.93
C MET A 185 -11.11 3.23 17.74
N LYS A 186 -11.41 2.43 18.77
CA LYS A 186 -11.27 0.98 18.75
C LYS A 186 -12.50 0.28 19.33
N ASP A 187 -13.04 -0.69 18.62
CA ASP A 187 -14.25 -1.45 18.96
C ASP A 187 -15.43 -0.51 19.31
N GLY A 188 -15.55 0.60 18.57
CA GLY A 188 -16.56 1.62 18.82
C GLY A 188 -16.36 2.45 20.09
N LYS A 189 -15.18 2.39 20.72
CA LYS A 189 -14.82 3.15 21.93
C LYS A 189 -13.57 4.00 21.70
N MET A 190 -13.54 5.16 22.35
CA MET A 190 -12.32 5.96 22.39
C MET A 190 -11.33 5.35 23.37
N MET A 191 -10.17 4.98 22.85
CA MET A 191 -9.03 4.47 23.59
C MET A 191 -7.88 5.47 23.52
N MET A 192 -7.04 5.45 24.55
CA MET A 192 -5.79 6.18 24.63
C MET A 192 -4.66 5.18 24.76
N MET A 193 -3.65 5.30 23.91
CA MET A 193 -2.38 4.63 24.13
C MET A 193 -1.50 5.60 24.90
N LYS A 194 -1.04 5.21 26.08
CA LYS A 194 -0.14 5.99 26.93
C LYS A 194 0.97 5.09 27.46
N ASP A 195 2.21 5.43 27.18
CA ASP A 195 3.41 4.67 27.56
C ASP A 195 3.30 3.19 27.13
N GLY A 196 2.76 2.95 25.93
CA GLY A 196 2.54 1.61 25.36
C GLY A 196 1.39 0.83 26.00
N LYS A 197 0.61 1.43 26.90
CA LYS A 197 -0.59 0.83 27.47
C LYS A 197 -1.84 1.43 26.84
N MET A 198 -2.73 0.57 26.38
CA MET A 198 -4.05 0.97 25.92
C MET A 198 -5.01 1.10 27.11
N MET A 199 -5.66 2.24 27.24
CA MET A 199 -6.63 2.55 28.30
C MET A 199 -7.86 3.25 27.70
N MET A 200 -9.03 3.09 28.33
CA MET A 200 -10.23 3.77 27.87
C MET A 200 -10.09 5.28 28.09
N MET A 201 -10.58 6.08 27.13
CA MET A 201 -10.60 7.53 27.26
C MET A 201 -11.83 7.96 28.09
N GLU A 202 -11.60 8.55 29.24
CA GLU A 202 -12.67 8.98 30.16
C GLU A 202 -13.03 10.47 30.03
N LYS A 203 -12.17 11.26 29.40
CA LYS A 203 -12.32 12.71 29.26
C LYS A 203 -11.85 13.18 27.90
N ASP A 204 -12.51 14.20 27.38
CA ASP A 204 -12.12 14.89 26.16
C ASP A 204 -10.70 15.45 26.30
N MET A 205 -9.96 15.47 25.19
CA MET A 205 -8.56 15.82 25.15
C MET A 205 -8.30 16.89 24.10
N THR A 206 -7.56 17.93 24.51
CA THR A 206 -7.05 18.96 23.59
C THR A 206 -5.59 18.70 23.29
N MET A 207 -5.29 18.49 22.01
CA MET A 207 -3.95 18.27 21.48
C MET A 207 -3.15 19.58 21.40
N LYS A 208 -1.84 19.48 21.22
CA LYS A 208 -0.94 20.65 21.17
C LYS A 208 -1.31 21.67 20.10
N ASN A 209 -1.83 21.23 18.95
CA ASN A 209 -2.26 22.11 17.86
C ASN A 209 -3.68 22.70 18.05
N GLY A 210 -4.35 22.40 19.17
CA GLY A 210 -5.72 22.83 19.47
C GLY A 210 -6.80 21.93 18.88
N THR A 211 -6.45 20.79 18.27
CA THR A 211 -7.44 19.75 17.95
C THR A 211 -8.04 19.20 19.24
N VAL A 212 -9.35 19.16 19.35
CA VAL A 212 -10.07 18.54 20.46
C VAL A 212 -10.59 17.18 19.99
N VAL A 213 -10.33 16.13 20.76
CA VAL A 213 -10.89 14.79 20.56
C VAL A 213 -11.81 14.50 21.74
N MET A 214 -13.04 14.10 21.44
CA MET A 214 -14.10 13.84 22.40
C MET A 214 -14.24 12.35 22.67
N THR A 215 -14.71 12.01 23.87
CA THR A 215 -14.98 10.63 24.30
C THR A 215 -16.04 9.91 23.48
N ASP A 216 -16.90 10.66 22.77
CA ASP A 216 -17.95 10.14 21.89
C ASP A 216 -17.47 9.82 20.46
N GLY A 217 -16.16 9.90 20.21
CA GLY A 217 -15.56 9.63 18.91
C GLY A 217 -15.41 10.85 18.01
N HIS A 218 -16.00 11.99 18.36
CA HIS A 218 -15.85 13.18 17.54
C HIS A 218 -14.50 13.87 17.75
N TYR A 219 -14.04 14.59 16.75
CA TYR A 219 -12.91 15.50 16.88
C TYR A 219 -13.14 16.80 16.12
N MET A 220 -12.42 17.84 16.51
CA MET A 220 -12.52 19.17 15.93
C MET A 220 -11.12 19.79 15.84
N LYS A 221 -10.66 20.09 14.63
CA LYS A 221 -9.44 20.88 14.43
C LYS A 221 -9.69 22.32 14.88
N LYS A 222 -8.65 23.06 15.29
CA LYS A 222 -8.78 24.45 15.75
C LYS A 222 -9.54 25.31 14.72
N GLY A 223 -10.77 25.73 15.07
CA GLY A 223 -11.64 26.55 14.21
C GLY A 223 -12.33 25.81 13.06
N GLY A 224 -12.25 24.48 13.02
CA GLY A 224 -12.88 23.64 11.99
C GLY A 224 -14.22 23.05 12.42
N GLU A 225 -14.81 22.28 11.52
CA GLU A 225 -16.06 21.54 11.78
C GLU A 225 -15.84 20.31 12.66
N LYS A 226 -16.91 19.88 13.34
CA LYS A 226 -16.94 18.64 14.14
C LYS A 226 -17.02 17.44 13.19
N MET A 227 -16.04 16.54 13.29
CA MET A 227 -15.93 15.33 12.49
C MET A 227 -15.98 14.09 13.41
N MET A 228 -16.23 12.90 12.86
CA MET A 228 -16.26 11.64 13.61
C MET A 228 -15.06 10.78 13.23
N LEU A 229 -14.35 10.23 14.22
CA LEU A 229 -13.31 9.22 13.98
C LEU A 229 -13.95 7.91 13.54
N LYS A 230 -13.33 7.27 12.54
CA LYS A 230 -13.67 5.91 12.13
C LYS A 230 -12.86 4.90 12.93
N GLU A 231 -13.36 3.67 12.96
CA GLU A 231 -12.65 2.52 13.53
C GLU A 231 -11.23 2.42 12.95
N GLY A 232 -10.24 2.34 13.84
CA GLY A 232 -8.81 2.32 13.49
C GLY A 232 -8.20 3.69 13.21
N GLU A 233 -8.96 4.79 13.15
CA GLU A 233 -8.37 6.13 13.06
C GLU A 233 -7.83 6.59 14.43
N CYS A 234 -6.67 7.23 14.40
CA CYS A 234 -6.00 7.78 15.57
C CYS A 234 -5.58 9.24 15.38
N VAL A 235 -5.49 9.96 16.50
CA VAL A 235 -4.97 11.33 16.61
C VAL A 235 -3.79 11.30 17.57
N ASN A 236 -2.61 11.68 17.11
CA ASN A 236 -1.44 11.78 17.98
C ASN A 236 -1.50 13.03 18.88
N MET A 237 -0.63 13.13 19.89
CA MET A 237 -0.62 14.29 20.82
C MET A 237 -0.26 15.64 20.17
N SER A 238 0.28 15.62 18.95
CA SER A 238 0.50 16.82 18.13
C SER A 238 -0.77 17.25 17.37
N GLY A 239 -1.80 16.40 17.37
CA GLY A 239 -3.11 16.62 16.76
C GLY A 239 -3.18 16.30 15.27
N ASN A 240 -2.28 15.45 14.79
CA ASN A 240 -2.30 14.91 13.43
C ASN A 240 -3.04 13.57 13.41
N MET A 241 -3.85 13.34 12.38
CA MET A 241 -4.56 12.08 12.17
C MET A 241 -3.72 11.06 11.40
N LYS A 242 -3.91 9.78 11.73
CA LYS A 242 -3.40 8.64 10.98
C LYS A 242 -4.37 7.44 11.10
N MET A 243 -4.31 6.51 10.16
CA MET A 243 -4.98 5.19 10.26
C MET A 243 -4.01 4.19 10.91
N MET A 244 -4.47 3.45 11.92
CA MET A 244 -3.73 2.33 12.50
C MET A 244 -4.07 1.05 11.74
N ASP A 245 -3.04 0.24 11.51
CA ASP A 245 -3.20 -1.08 10.93
C ASP A 245 -3.71 -2.07 12.01
N GLU A 246 -4.46 -3.09 11.59
CA GLU A 246 -5.11 -4.05 12.51
C GLU A 246 -4.12 -4.78 13.44
N ASP A 247 -2.89 -5.00 12.99
CA ASP A 247 -1.83 -5.65 13.78
C ASP A 247 -1.35 -4.78 14.95
N ASP A 248 -1.41 -3.45 14.83
CA ASP A 248 -1.06 -2.53 15.92
C ASP A 248 -2.23 -2.30 16.88
N MET A 249 -3.47 -2.49 16.40
CA MET A 249 -4.64 -2.41 17.27
C MET A 249 -4.69 -3.57 18.27
N ASN A 250 -4.10 -4.73 17.96
CA ASN A 250 -4.22 -5.96 18.75
C ASN A 250 -3.02 -6.30 19.64
N LYS A 251 -2.01 -5.42 19.72
CA LYS A 251 -0.89 -5.52 20.67
C LYS A 251 -1.22 -4.84 22.00
#